data_AF-A0A640YB47-F1
#
_entry.id   AF-A0A640YB47-F1
#
_cell.length_a   1.000
_cell.length_b   1.000
_cell.length_c   1.000
_cell.angle_alpha   90.00
_cell.angle_beta   90.00
_cell.angle_gamma   90.00
#
_symmetry.space_group_name_H-M   'P 1'
#
loop_
_entity.id
_entity.type
_entity.pdbx_description
1 polymer ?
#
loop_
_entity_poly.entity_id
_entity_poly.type
_entity_poly.pdbx_seq_one_letter_code
_entity_poly.pdbx_strand_id
1 'polypeptide(L)'
;MGAPAASPPGATPKQRVTVAFDALGAEAGSGAVAAGVRAAAADGIAVRVHGPVAEYGGLASDLIEIVDATEVIGNDEEPVRAVRTRPDASIVRAAADVAAGRADALASPGSTGATMTAALLALKRIRSIQRPALAVELPAPGRERPLLMLDVGANADARPSHLVQFAYLGAAFAGAVLGVEAPRVRLL
;
A
#
# COMPACT_ATOMS: atom_id res chain seq x y z
N MET A 1 5.60 22.59 12.67
CA MET A 1 4.37 22.15 11.98
C MET A 1 4.51 22.52 10.52
N GLY A 2 4.96 21.58 9.68
CA GLY A 2 5.06 21.79 8.24
C GLY A 2 3.68 21.72 7.60
N ALA A 3 3.37 22.65 6.70
CA ALA A 3 2.12 22.63 5.95
C ALA A 3 1.98 21.34 5.14
N PRO A 4 0.76 20.80 4.96
CA PRO A 4 0.54 19.61 4.14
C PRO A 4 0.99 19.87 2.69
N ALA A 5 1.67 18.90 2.10
CA ALA A 5 2.10 18.95 0.70
C ALA A 5 0.90 19.20 -0.21
N ALA A 6 1.03 20.18 -1.12
CA ALA A 6 -0.05 20.57 -2.02
C ALA A 6 -0.46 19.40 -2.94
N SER A 7 -1.76 19.14 -3.02
CA SER A 7 -2.34 18.13 -3.92
C SER A 7 -2.04 18.46 -5.39
N PRO A 8 -1.88 17.46 -6.27
CA PRO A 8 -1.63 17.69 -7.69
C PRO A 8 -2.78 18.49 -8.35
N PRO A 9 -2.47 19.34 -9.35
CA PRO A 9 -3.45 20.21 -9.98
C PRO A 9 -4.55 19.38 -10.68
N GLY A 10 -5.81 19.56 -10.25
CA GLY A 10 -7.00 18.93 -10.83
C GLY A 10 -7.75 17.94 -9.93
N ALA A 11 -7.21 17.61 -8.75
CA ALA A 11 -7.95 16.82 -7.76
C ALA A 11 -8.72 17.75 -6.82
N THR A 12 -10.06 17.75 -6.92
CA THR A 12 -10.91 18.28 -5.84
C THR A 12 -10.56 17.49 -4.57
N PRO A 13 -10.21 18.13 -3.44
CA PRO A 13 -9.86 17.38 -2.24
C PRO A 13 -11.05 16.50 -1.85
N LYS A 14 -10.87 15.18 -1.93
CA LYS A 14 -11.84 14.23 -1.40
C LYS A 14 -12.01 14.56 0.08
N GLN A 15 -13.27 14.68 0.49
CA GLN A 15 -13.65 15.05 1.86
C GLN A 15 -13.18 14.02 2.90
N ARG A 16 -12.81 12.80 2.45
CA ARG A 16 -12.32 11.70 3.28
C ARG A 16 -11.47 10.72 2.44
N VAL A 17 -10.36 10.24 3.00
CA VAL A 17 -9.51 9.19 2.40
C VAL A 17 -10.06 7.82 2.79
N THR A 18 -10.19 6.92 1.82
CA THR A 18 -10.64 5.54 2.03
C THR A 18 -9.53 4.54 1.69
N VAL A 19 -9.23 3.61 2.60
CA VAL A 19 -8.23 2.55 2.41
C VAL A 19 -8.93 1.20 2.23
N ALA A 20 -8.64 0.49 1.15
CA ALA A 20 -8.95 -0.93 1.03
C ALA A 20 -7.89 -1.71 1.82
N PHE A 21 -8.34 -2.45 2.83
CA PHE A 21 -7.47 -3.20 3.73
C PHE A 21 -7.68 -4.70 3.58
N ASP A 22 -6.63 -5.44 3.24
CA ASP A 22 -6.62 -6.90 3.25
C ASP A 22 -6.51 -7.43 4.69
N ALA A 23 -7.59 -8.04 5.20
CA ALA A 23 -7.70 -8.46 6.58
C ALA A 23 -7.19 -9.88 6.87
N LEU A 24 -6.90 -10.68 5.83
CA LEU A 24 -6.53 -12.09 5.99
C LEU A 24 -5.02 -12.34 5.91
N GLY A 25 -4.23 -11.34 5.50
CA GLY A 25 -2.77 -11.47 5.40
C GLY A 25 -2.00 -11.38 6.72
N ALA A 26 -2.65 -11.07 7.85
CA ALA A 26 -1.95 -10.74 9.10
C ALA A 26 -1.58 -11.98 9.93
N GLU A 27 -0.29 -12.23 10.12
CA GLU A 27 0.20 -13.32 11.00
C GLU A 27 -0.17 -13.09 12.48
N ALA A 28 -0.28 -11.83 12.91
CA ALA A 28 -0.67 -11.45 14.27
C ALA A 28 -2.15 -11.73 14.60
N GLY A 29 -2.93 -12.22 13.63
CA GLY A 29 -4.33 -12.61 13.79
C GLY A 29 -5.32 -11.43 13.79
N SER A 30 -6.60 -11.77 13.89
CA SER A 30 -7.70 -10.84 13.66
C SER A 30 -7.88 -9.77 14.73
N GLY A 31 -7.43 -10.02 15.96
CA GLY A 31 -7.41 -9.01 17.02
C GLY A 31 -6.50 -7.83 16.69
N ALA A 32 -5.31 -8.09 16.15
CA ALA A 32 -4.36 -7.05 15.73
C ALA A 32 -4.92 -6.25 14.54
N VAL A 33 -5.53 -6.94 13.57
CA VAL A 33 -6.23 -6.31 12.45
C VAL A 33 -7.35 -5.39 12.94
N ALA A 34 -8.22 -5.89 13.81
CA ALA A 34 -9.32 -5.12 14.39
C ALA A 34 -8.83 -3.88 15.13
N ALA A 35 -7.75 -3.99 15.91
CA ALA A 35 -7.14 -2.86 16.60
C ALA A 35 -6.61 -1.80 15.61
N GLY A 36 -5.89 -2.22 14.57
CA GLY A 36 -5.37 -1.32 13.54
C GLY A 36 -6.48 -0.60 12.75
N VAL A 37 -7.54 -1.32 12.37
CA VAL A 37 -8.71 -0.74 11.69
C VAL A 37 -9.41 0.29 12.57
N ARG A 38 -9.60 -0.01 13.87
CA ARG A 38 -10.19 0.95 14.82
C ARG A 38 -9.32 2.19 15.01
N ALA A 39 -8.01 2.02 15.09
CA ALA A 39 -7.07 3.14 15.19
C ALA A 39 -7.14 4.05 13.95
N ALA A 40 -7.12 3.47 12.74
CA ALA A 40 -7.26 4.22 11.50
C ALA A 40 -8.60 4.99 11.43
N ALA A 41 -9.69 4.37 11.86
CA ALA A 41 -10.99 5.03 11.92
C ALA A 41 -11.02 6.16 12.97
N ALA A 42 -10.34 6.00 14.11
CA ALA A 42 -10.21 7.07 15.11
C ALA A 42 -9.46 8.30 14.57
N ASP A 43 -8.53 8.10 13.63
CA ASP A 43 -7.82 9.16 12.89
C ASP A 43 -8.63 9.73 11.71
N GLY A 44 -9.88 9.27 11.53
CA GLY A 44 -10.79 9.74 10.48
C GLY A 44 -10.57 9.11 9.10
N ILE A 45 -9.76 8.06 9.00
CA ILE A 45 -9.53 7.30 7.77
C ILE A 45 -10.66 6.29 7.60
N ALA A 46 -11.37 6.33 6.47
CA ALA A 46 -12.35 5.29 6.15
C ALA A 46 -11.63 4.01 5.72
N VAL A 47 -12.14 2.85 6.13
CA VAL A 47 -11.53 1.55 5.84
C VAL A 47 -12.56 0.60 5.25
N ARG A 48 -12.22 0.02 4.08
CA ARG A 48 -12.95 -1.09 3.47
C ARG A 48 -12.19 -2.38 3.78
N VAL A 49 -12.62 -3.09 4.80
CA VAL A 49 -11.97 -4.30 5.33
C VAL A 49 -12.39 -5.50 4.47
N HIS A 50 -11.43 -6.11 3.79
CA HIS A 50 -11.64 -7.29 2.95
C HIS A 50 -11.32 -8.54 3.74
N GLY A 51 -12.36 -9.19 4.27
CA GLY A 51 -12.25 -10.37 5.13
C GLY A 51 -13.62 -10.94 5.48
N PRO A 52 -13.68 -12.07 6.20
CA PRO A 52 -14.93 -12.75 6.49
C PRO A 52 -15.85 -11.89 7.35
N VAL A 53 -17.10 -11.68 6.91
CA VAL A 53 -18.09 -10.91 7.68
C VAL A 53 -18.35 -11.52 9.05
N ALA A 54 -18.27 -12.85 9.17
CA ALA A 54 -18.41 -13.55 10.44
C ALA A 54 -17.34 -13.15 11.48
N GLU A 55 -16.16 -12.76 11.03
CA GLU A 55 -15.04 -12.40 11.91
C GLU A 55 -14.97 -10.89 12.16
N TYR A 56 -15.16 -10.08 11.11
CA TYR A 56 -14.96 -8.63 11.17
C TYR A 56 -16.24 -7.81 11.21
N GLY A 57 -17.42 -8.44 11.10
CA GLY A 57 -18.73 -7.76 11.07
C GLY A 57 -18.97 -6.83 12.25
N GLY A 58 -18.45 -7.16 13.44
CA GLY A 58 -18.54 -6.32 14.63
C GLY A 58 -17.70 -5.03 14.61
N LEU A 59 -16.90 -4.80 13.56
CA LEU A 59 -16.17 -3.55 13.33
C LEU A 59 -16.96 -2.52 12.52
N ALA A 60 -18.05 -2.94 11.86
CA ALA A 60 -18.80 -2.08 10.95
C ALA A 60 -19.25 -0.78 11.63
N SER A 61 -19.06 0.34 10.95
CA SER A 61 -19.42 1.69 11.40
C SER A 61 -19.46 2.66 10.21
N ASP A 62 -19.77 3.94 10.44
CA ASP A 62 -19.75 4.99 9.41
C ASP A 62 -18.39 5.17 8.72
N LEU A 63 -17.31 4.68 9.33
CA LEU A 63 -15.94 4.73 8.80
C LEU A 63 -15.41 3.35 8.40
N ILE A 64 -16.12 2.27 8.70
CA ILE A 64 -15.63 0.91 8.50
C ILE A 64 -16.68 0.10 7.76
N GLU A 65 -16.38 -0.28 6.52
CA GLU A 65 -17.18 -1.18 5.71
C GLU A 65 -16.51 -2.55 5.64
N ILE A 66 -17.29 -3.61 5.83
CA ILE A 66 -16.79 -4.99 5.70
C ILE A 66 -17.19 -5.52 4.33
N VAL A 67 -16.20 -5.86 3.52
CA VAL A 67 -16.35 -6.50 2.21
C VAL A 67 -16.00 -7.96 2.39
N ASP A 68 -16.99 -8.83 2.22
CA ASP A 68 -16.77 -10.26 2.42
C ASP A 68 -15.71 -10.80 1.46
N ALA A 69 -14.72 -11.49 2.03
CA ALA A 69 -13.67 -12.21 1.34
C ALA A 69 -13.17 -13.32 2.25
N THR A 70 -13.17 -14.56 1.77
CA THR A 70 -12.85 -15.75 2.59
C THR A 70 -11.57 -16.45 2.16
N GLU A 71 -10.98 -16.03 1.04
CA GLU A 71 -9.76 -16.60 0.50
C GLU A 71 -8.53 -15.73 0.83
N VAL A 72 -7.42 -16.38 1.17
CA VAL A 72 -6.13 -15.77 1.45
C VAL A 72 -5.05 -16.36 0.55
N ILE A 73 -4.13 -15.53 0.05
CA ILE A 73 -2.91 -15.97 -0.64
C ILE A 73 -1.75 -15.98 0.36
N GLY A 74 -1.19 -17.15 0.62
CA GLY A 74 -0.10 -17.36 1.56
C GLY A 74 1.28 -16.95 1.04
N ASN A 75 2.28 -16.97 1.93
CA ASN A 75 3.66 -16.59 1.62
C ASN A 75 4.40 -17.60 0.74
N ASP A 76 4.01 -18.88 0.78
CA ASP A 76 4.66 -19.97 0.03
C ASP A 76 4.07 -20.17 -1.38
N GLU A 77 3.04 -19.41 -1.75
CA GLU A 77 2.39 -19.52 -3.05
C GLU A 77 3.13 -18.70 -4.12
N GLU A 78 3.18 -19.23 -5.35
CA GLU A 78 3.71 -18.46 -6.48
C GLU A 78 2.79 -17.27 -6.78
N PRO A 79 3.25 -16.01 -6.61
CA PRO A 79 2.36 -14.85 -6.56
C PRO A 79 1.53 -14.63 -7.83
N VAL A 80 2.12 -14.80 -9.02
CA VAL A 80 1.46 -14.48 -10.29
C VAL A 80 0.33 -15.45 -10.56
N ARG A 81 0.57 -16.75 -10.38
CA ARG A 81 -0.44 -17.80 -10.51
C ARG A 81 -1.53 -17.61 -9.48
N ALA A 82 -1.18 -17.49 -8.20
CA ALA A 82 -2.16 -17.41 -7.11
C ALA A 82 -3.15 -16.25 -7.31
N VAL A 83 -2.63 -15.04 -7.58
CA VAL A 83 -3.45 -13.84 -7.83
C VAL A 83 -4.36 -14.00 -9.04
N ARG A 84 -3.90 -14.68 -10.11
CA ARG A 84 -4.72 -14.90 -11.32
C ARG A 84 -5.80 -15.95 -11.14
N THR A 85 -5.55 -16.97 -10.33
CA THR A 85 -6.47 -18.10 -10.17
C THR A 85 -7.47 -17.92 -9.03
N ARG A 86 -7.24 -16.94 -8.13
CA ARG A 86 -8.06 -16.73 -6.92
C ARG A 86 -8.62 -15.31 -6.89
N PRO A 87 -9.56 -14.97 -7.77
CA PRO A 87 -10.11 -13.62 -7.88
C PRO A 87 -10.84 -13.16 -6.61
N ASP A 88 -11.29 -14.11 -5.78
CA ASP A 88 -12.00 -13.85 -4.53
C ASP A 88 -11.08 -13.72 -3.30
N ALA A 89 -9.76 -13.83 -3.47
CA ALA A 89 -8.82 -13.57 -2.39
C ALA A 89 -8.91 -12.12 -1.89
N SER A 90 -8.81 -11.94 -0.58
CA SER A 90 -8.93 -10.63 0.10
C SER A 90 -8.07 -9.55 -0.55
N ILE A 91 -6.80 -9.85 -0.82
CA ILE A 91 -5.86 -8.93 -1.48
C ILE A 91 -6.25 -8.59 -2.92
N VAL A 92 -6.82 -9.54 -3.66
CA VAL A 92 -7.23 -9.34 -5.05
C VAL A 92 -8.48 -8.47 -5.11
N ARG A 93 -9.45 -8.72 -4.23
CA ARG A 93 -10.66 -7.90 -4.09
C ARG A 93 -10.31 -6.49 -3.62
N ALA A 94 -9.40 -6.35 -2.64
CA ALA A 94 -8.94 -5.05 -2.16
C ALA A 94 -8.25 -4.22 -3.26
N ALA A 95 -7.40 -4.85 -4.08
CA ALA A 95 -6.79 -4.19 -5.23
C ALA A 95 -7.83 -3.80 -6.30
N ALA A 96 -8.84 -4.64 -6.53
CA ALA A 96 -9.94 -4.36 -7.45
C ALA A 96 -10.81 -3.19 -6.97
N ASP A 97 -11.02 -3.04 -5.66
CA ASP A 97 -11.75 -1.92 -5.06
C ASP A 97 -11.07 -0.57 -5.35
N VAL A 98 -9.74 -0.51 -5.22
CA VAL A 98 -8.97 0.70 -5.56
C VAL A 98 -9.01 0.94 -7.08
N ALA A 99 -8.85 -0.09 -7.91
CA ALA A 99 -8.95 0.04 -9.37
C ALA A 99 -10.33 0.54 -9.83
N ALA A 100 -11.39 0.19 -9.12
CA ALA A 100 -12.76 0.63 -9.37
C ALA A 100 -13.10 1.99 -8.75
N GLY A 101 -12.16 2.65 -8.06
CA GLY A 101 -12.36 3.95 -7.42
C GLY A 101 -13.19 3.91 -6.13
N ARG A 102 -13.43 2.73 -5.55
CA ARG A 102 -14.13 2.56 -4.26
C ARG A 102 -13.23 2.84 -3.06
N ALA A 103 -11.91 2.80 -3.25
CA ALA A 103 -10.89 3.18 -2.28
C ALA A 103 -9.77 3.98 -2.96
N ASP A 104 -9.05 4.77 -2.17
CA ASP A 104 -7.96 5.64 -2.61
C ASP A 104 -6.58 4.96 -2.48
N ALA A 105 -6.44 4.03 -1.54
CA ALA A 105 -5.21 3.31 -1.27
C ALA A 105 -5.47 1.85 -0.91
N LEU A 106 -4.44 1.02 -1.04
CA LEU A 106 -4.43 -0.40 -0.65
C LEU A 106 -3.40 -0.60 0.47
N ALA A 107 -3.77 -1.37 1.49
CA ALA A 107 -2.84 -1.85 2.51
C ALA A 107 -3.04 -3.34 2.76
N SER A 108 -1.94 -4.08 2.89
CA SER A 108 -1.94 -5.51 3.24
C SER A 108 -0.73 -5.84 4.11
N PRO A 109 -0.94 -6.57 5.22
CA PRO A 109 0.13 -7.17 6.01
C PRO A 109 0.56 -8.55 5.48
N GLY A 110 -0.01 -9.04 4.37
CA GLY A 110 0.23 -10.38 3.83
C GLY A 110 1.44 -10.48 2.90
N SER A 111 1.42 -11.52 2.05
CA SER A 111 2.51 -11.79 1.10
C SER A 111 2.86 -10.56 0.27
N THR A 112 4.11 -10.11 0.38
CA THR A 112 4.63 -8.97 -0.37
C THR A 112 4.52 -9.22 -1.87
N GLY A 113 4.88 -10.43 -2.32
CA GLY A 113 4.78 -10.81 -3.73
C GLY A 113 3.34 -10.79 -4.25
N ALA A 114 2.39 -11.34 -3.47
CA ALA A 114 0.98 -11.35 -3.85
C ALA A 114 0.38 -9.94 -3.87
N THR A 115 0.70 -9.12 -2.87
CA THR A 115 0.28 -7.71 -2.78
C THR A 115 0.78 -6.90 -3.96
N MET A 116 2.08 -6.99 -4.26
CA MET A 116 2.67 -6.31 -5.42
C MET A 116 2.06 -6.78 -6.73
N THR A 117 1.83 -8.08 -6.88
CA THR A 117 1.23 -8.67 -8.09
C THR A 117 -0.21 -8.19 -8.28
N ALA A 118 -1.05 -8.26 -7.24
CA ALA A 118 -2.43 -7.79 -7.28
C ALA A 118 -2.50 -6.30 -7.61
N ALA A 119 -1.68 -5.48 -6.95
CA ALA A 119 -1.61 -4.04 -7.21
C ALA A 119 -1.15 -3.74 -8.64
N LEU A 120 -0.11 -4.41 -9.16
CA LEU A 120 0.38 -4.19 -10.51
C LEU A 120 -0.64 -4.58 -11.60
N LEU A 121 -1.37 -5.68 -11.39
CA LEU A 121 -2.38 -6.14 -12.35
C LEU A 121 -3.63 -5.25 -12.34
N ALA A 122 -4.09 -4.85 -11.15
CA ALA A 122 -5.32 -4.06 -10.98
C ALA A 122 -5.08 -2.55 -11.22
N LEU A 123 -4.11 -1.94 -10.52
CA LEU A 123 -3.89 -0.49 -10.50
C LEU A 123 -3.04 -0.01 -11.66
N LYS A 124 -2.18 -0.90 -12.18
CA LYS A 124 -1.14 -0.59 -13.17
C LYS A 124 -0.12 0.41 -12.62
N ARG A 125 0.92 0.67 -13.40
CA ARG A 125 1.97 1.63 -13.04
C ARG A 125 1.58 3.02 -13.52
N ILE A 126 2.14 4.04 -12.88
CA ILE A 126 2.18 5.40 -13.40
C ILE A 126 2.77 5.37 -14.81
N ARG A 127 2.16 6.13 -15.73
CA ARG A 127 2.62 6.21 -17.13
C ARG A 127 4.11 6.54 -17.18
N SER A 128 4.83 5.85 -18.06
CA SER A 128 6.28 5.98 -18.27
C SER A 128 7.18 5.40 -17.16
N ILE A 129 6.65 5.00 -16.01
CA ILE A 129 7.42 4.23 -15.02
C ILE A 129 7.57 2.79 -15.51
N GLN A 130 8.82 2.37 -15.69
CA GLN A 130 9.15 1.08 -16.30
C GLN A 130 9.04 -0.08 -15.32
N ARG A 131 9.29 0.14 -14.03
CA ARG A 131 9.18 -0.88 -12.97
C ARG A 131 8.77 -0.16 -11.68
N PRO A 132 7.90 -0.75 -10.84
CA PRO A 132 7.74 -0.25 -9.48
C PRO A 132 9.04 -0.50 -8.69
N ALA A 133 9.18 0.14 -7.54
CA ALA A 133 10.22 -0.15 -6.56
C ALA A 133 9.58 -0.35 -5.19
N LEU A 134 10.11 -1.27 -4.40
CA LEU A 134 9.81 -1.33 -2.97
C LEU A 134 10.65 -0.29 -2.26
N ALA A 135 9.99 0.53 -1.44
CA ALA A 135 10.61 1.58 -0.68
C ALA A 135 10.52 1.25 0.81
N VAL A 136 11.64 1.36 1.53
CA VAL A 136 11.70 1.16 2.98
C VAL A 136 12.41 2.34 3.63
N GLU A 137 11.85 2.81 4.74
CA GLU A 137 12.51 3.75 5.63
C GLU A 137 13.42 2.99 6.60
N LEU A 138 14.73 3.23 6.49
CA LEU A 138 15.74 2.64 7.34
C LEU A 138 16.10 3.61 8.47
N PRO A 139 16.11 3.16 9.74
CA PRO A 139 16.67 3.93 10.84
C PRO A 139 18.14 4.26 10.56
N ALA A 140 18.54 5.49 10.85
CA ALA A 140 19.91 5.93 10.65
C ALA A 140 20.45 6.57 11.94
N PRO A 141 21.12 5.78 12.80
CA PRO A 141 21.64 6.26 14.08
C PRO A 141 22.49 7.53 13.90
N GLY A 142 22.26 8.52 14.76
CA GLY A 142 22.94 9.83 14.68
C GLY A 142 22.41 10.77 13.59
N ARG A 143 21.31 10.43 12.92
CA ARG A 143 20.60 11.32 11.99
C ARG A 143 19.21 11.64 12.51
N GLU A 144 18.75 12.86 12.27
CA GLU A 144 17.39 13.32 12.62
C GLU A 144 16.30 12.67 11.77
N ARG A 145 16.65 12.14 10.60
CA ARG A 145 15.69 11.58 9.62
C ARG A 145 16.14 10.20 9.14
N PRO A 146 15.18 9.29 8.87
CA PRO A 146 15.47 7.99 8.28
C PRO A 146 16.04 8.12 6.86
N LEU A 147 16.65 7.04 6.38
CA LEU A 147 17.07 6.90 4.99
C LEU A 147 16.00 6.15 4.21
N LEU A 148 15.52 6.71 3.10
CA LEU A 148 14.63 6.00 2.19
C LEU A 148 15.47 5.18 1.20
N MET A 149 15.30 3.86 1.20
CA MET A 149 15.99 2.94 0.31
C MET A 149 15.03 2.40 -0.76
N LEU A 150 15.46 2.45 -2.03
CA LEU A 150 14.80 1.85 -3.17
C LEU A 150 15.88 1.27 -4.11
N ASP A 151 15.69 0.15 -4.79
CA ASP A 151 14.66 -0.88 -4.62
C ASP A 151 15.16 -1.97 -3.65
N VAL A 152 14.30 -2.45 -2.75
CA VAL A 152 14.66 -3.48 -1.74
C VAL A 152 14.13 -4.88 -2.06
N GLY A 153 13.52 -5.10 -3.23
CA GLY A 153 13.09 -6.45 -3.63
C GLY A 153 11.94 -6.52 -4.63
N ALA A 154 11.48 -5.40 -5.20
CA ALA A 154 10.47 -5.45 -6.27
C ALA A 154 11.02 -6.09 -7.54
N ASN A 155 12.32 -5.92 -7.80
CA ASN A 155 12.98 -6.35 -9.01
C ASN A 155 14.26 -7.12 -8.68
N ALA A 156 14.40 -8.32 -9.22
CA ALA A 156 15.65 -9.10 -9.12
C ALA A 156 16.80 -8.44 -9.92
N ASP A 157 16.47 -7.84 -11.06
CA ASP A 157 17.41 -7.15 -11.93
C ASP A 157 16.94 -5.72 -12.22
N ALA A 158 17.87 -4.78 -12.20
CA ALA A 158 17.64 -3.37 -12.54
C ALA A 158 18.63 -2.89 -13.62
N ARG A 159 18.09 -2.24 -14.66
CA ARG A 159 18.90 -1.52 -15.65
C ARG A 159 19.28 -0.14 -15.11
N PRO A 160 20.35 0.50 -15.62
CA PRO A 160 20.70 1.86 -15.21
C PRO A 160 19.54 2.86 -15.31
N SER A 161 18.70 2.74 -16.34
CA SER A 161 17.51 3.59 -16.51
C SER A 161 16.44 3.38 -15.43
N HIS A 162 16.35 2.19 -14.82
CA HIS A 162 15.46 1.92 -13.69
C HIS A 162 15.96 2.64 -12.44
N LEU A 163 17.26 2.61 -12.18
CA LEU A 163 17.87 3.31 -11.03
C LEU A 163 17.63 4.82 -11.08
N VAL A 164 17.71 5.42 -12.28
CA VAL A 164 17.35 6.83 -12.49
C VAL A 164 15.87 7.08 -12.15
N GLN A 165 14.95 6.20 -12.58
CA GLN A 165 13.54 6.34 -12.21
C GLN A 165 13.31 6.16 -10.71
N PHE A 166 14.01 5.24 -10.06
CA PHE A 166 13.91 5.04 -8.62
C PHE A 166 14.42 6.26 -7.83
N ALA A 167 15.46 6.94 -8.32
CA ALA A 167 15.90 8.22 -7.76
C ALA A 167 14.79 9.28 -7.80
N TYR A 168 14.10 9.43 -8.93
CA TYR A 168 12.97 10.37 -9.05
C TYR A 168 11.79 9.98 -8.15
N LEU A 169 11.42 8.69 -8.11
CA LEU A 169 10.33 8.19 -7.27
C LEU A 169 10.66 8.39 -5.78
N GLY A 170 11.87 8.05 -5.35
CA GLY A 170 12.32 8.24 -3.98
C GLY A 170 12.38 9.71 -3.57
N ALA A 171 12.89 10.59 -4.45
CA ALA A 171 12.89 12.03 -4.20
C ALA A 171 11.47 12.59 -4.07
N ALA A 172 10.55 12.18 -4.95
CA ALA A 172 9.15 12.59 -4.89
C ALA A 172 8.47 12.10 -3.60
N PHE A 173 8.68 10.84 -3.20
CA PHE A 173 8.16 10.30 -1.95
C PHE A 173 8.74 11.02 -0.72
N ALA A 174 10.06 11.26 -0.70
CA ALA A 174 10.71 11.96 0.40
C ALA A 174 10.20 13.41 0.56
N GLY A 175 9.91 14.10 -0.54
CA GLY A 175 9.29 15.42 -0.51
C GLY A 175 7.84 15.38 -0.03
N ALA A 176 7.01 14.55 -0.66
CA ALA A 176 5.56 14.53 -0.44
C ALA A 176 5.14 13.90 0.89
N VAL A 177 5.85 12.86 1.33
CA VAL A 177 5.48 12.06 2.51
C VAL A 177 6.38 12.36 3.70
N LEU A 178 7.70 12.45 3.49
CA LEU A 178 8.67 12.66 4.59
C LEU A 178 9.00 14.14 4.85
N GLY A 179 8.43 15.06 4.07
CA GLY A 179 8.64 16.50 4.20
C GLY A 179 10.11 16.91 4.04
N VAL A 180 10.84 16.27 3.13
CA VAL A 180 12.23 16.60 2.79
C VAL A 180 12.24 17.45 1.52
N GLU A 181 12.39 18.76 1.67
CA GLU A 181 12.29 19.72 0.55
C GLU A 181 13.36 19.50 -0.54
N ALA A 182 14.60 19.21 -0.14
CA ALA A 182 15.72 18.95 -1.05
C ALA A 182 16.34 17.57 -0.76
N PRO A 183 15.71 16.47 -1.20
CA PRO A 183 16.17 15.12 -0.90
C PRO A 183 17.49 14.83 -1.62
N ARG A 184 18.50 14.40 -0.86
CA ARG A 184 19.80 13.98 -1.41
C ARG A 184 19.72 12.53 -1.84
N VAL A 185 19.78 12.30 -3.15
CA VAL A 185 19.86 10.96 -3.73
C VAL A 185 21.31 10.48 -3.72
N ARG A 186 21.52 9.21 -3.33
CA ARG A 186 22.81 8.53 -3.41
C ARG A 186 22.62 7.20 -4.11
N LEU A 187 23.57 6.86 -4.98
CA LEU A 187 23.68 5.53 -5.56
C LEU A 187 24.55 4.68 -4.63
N LEU A 188 24.06 3.51 -4.25
CA LEU A 188 24.78 2.52 -3.43
C LEU A 188 25.86 1.81 -4.27
#